data_AF-A0A7X3I8X4-F1
#
_entry.id   AF-A0A7X3I8X4-F1
#
_cell.length_a   1.000
_cell.length_b   1.000
_cell.length_c   1.000
_cell.angle_alpha   90.00
_cell.angle_beta   90.00
_cell.angle_gamma   90.00
#
_symmetry.space_group_name_H-M   'P 1'
#
loop_
_entity.id
_entity.type
_entity.pdbx_description
1 polymer ?
#
loop_
_entity_poly.entity_id
_entity_poly.type
_entity_poly.pdbx_seq_one_letter_code
_entity_poly.pdbx_strand_id
1 'polypeptide(L)'
;MPSPLSVDLRERVVAAVTEGASFHRAAARFGVSVSSASRWSARFAQEGHVAPTPTHSSDRLPTIEAQADLILSTCEARPEIFLRELRDVLAARGVTTSTSGLSRFFARHGITR
;
A
#
# COMPACT_ATOMS: atom_id res chain seq x y z
N MET A 1 -17.38 -0.89 1.41
CA MET A 1 -17.23 -1.27 -0.01
C MET A 1 -16.87 -0.02 -0.80
N PRO A 2 -15.67 0.12 -1.38
CA PRO A 2 -15.38 1.25 -2.26
C PRO A 2 -16.19 1.09 -3.55
N SER A 3 -17.03 2.09 -3.86
CA SER A 3 -17.92 2.03 -5.02
C SER A 3 -17.12 1.96 -6.33
N PRO A 4 -17.43 1.01 -7.24
CA PRO A 4 -16.70 0.82 -8.50
C PRO A 4 -16.65 2.09 -9.37
N LEU A 5 -17.64 2.97 -9.23
CA LEU A 5 -17.72 4.27 -9.90
C LEU A 5 -16.56 5.22 -9.57
N SER A 6 -15.92 5.08 -8.39
CA SER A 6 -14.79 5.95 -8.02
C SER A 6 -13.48 5.53 -8.70
N VAL A 7 -13.37 4.30 -9.19
CA VAL A 7 -12.17 3.79 -9.87
C VAL A 7 -12.15 4.23 -11.32
N ASP A 8 -13.25 3.99 -12.04
CA ASP A 8 -13.44 4.42 -13.43
C ASP A 8 -13.18 5.92 -13.60
N LEU A 9 -13.65 6.74 -12.65
CA LEU A 9 -13.42 8.19 -12.68
C LEU A 9 -11.92 8.55 -12.59
N ARG A 10 -11.14 7.81 -11.80
CA ARG A 10 -9.69 8.03 -11.65
C ARG A 10 -8.95 7.59 -12.91
N GLU A 11 -9.32 6.43 -13.45
CA GLU A 11 -8.83 5.90 -14.72
C GLU A 11 -8.99 6.90 -15.85
N ARG A 12 -10.18 7.46 -16.00
CA ARG A 12 -10.48 8.41 -17.07
C ARG A 12 -9.76 9.75 -16.91
N VAL A 13 -9.56 10.21 -15.67
CA VAL A 13 -8.79 11.42 -15.40
C VAL A 13 -7.30 11.21 -15.70
N VAL A 14 -6.74 10.09 -15.26
CA VAL A 14 -5.34 9.73 -15.53
C VAL A 14 -5.11 9.56 -17.04
N ALA A 15 -6.00 8.84 -17.73
CA ALA A 15 -5.94 8.64 -19.18
C ALA A 15 -5.90 9.98 -19.94
N ALA A 16 -6.79 10.92 -19.60
CA ALA A 16 -6.81 12.24 -20.23
C ALA A 16 -5.52 13.03 -19.98
N VAL A 17 -4.92 12.92 -18.79
CA VAL A 17 -3.64 13.57 -18.48
C VAL A 17 -2.49 12.92 -19.26
N THR A 18 -2.46 11.59 -19.37
CA THR A 18 -1.45 10.87 -20.17
C THR A 18 -1.58 11.14 -21.66
N GLU A 19 -2.78 11.43 -22.15
CA GLU A 19 -3.06 11.89 -23.52
C GLU A 19 -2.62 13.36 -23.77
N GLY A 20 -2.05 14.03 -22.76
CA GLY A 20 -1.49 15.39 -22.89
C GLY A 20 -2.42 16.50 -22.40
N ALA A 21 -3.55 16.19 -21.76
CA ALA A 21 -4.37 17.23 -21.12
C ALA A 21 -3.71 17.74 -19.85
N SER A 22 -3.81 19.06 -19.61
CA SER A 22 -3.40 19.64 -18.33
C SER A 22 -4.32 19.17 -17.20
N PHE A 23 -3.81 19.10 -15.97
CA PHE A 23 -4.60 18.73 -14.80
C PHE A 23 -5.87 19.57 -14.64
N HIS A 24 -5.80 20.87 -14.96
CA HIS A 24 -6.95 21.78 -14.95
C HIS A 24 -8.03 21.36 -15.94
N ARG A 25 -7.62 20.98 -17.17
CA ARG A 25 -8.54 20.56 -18.22
C ARG A 25 -9.17 19.20 -17.90
N ALA A 26 -8.39 18.25 -17.37
CA ALA A 26 -8.91 16.96 -16.93
C ALA A 26 -9.88 17.13 -15.74
N ALA A 27 -9.52 17.93 -14.75
CA ALA A 27 -10.36 18.24 -13.59
C ALA A 27 -11.72 18.82 -13.98
N ALA A 28 -11.72 19.84 -14.85
CA ALA A 28 -12.95 20.45 -15.36
C ALA A 28 -13.81 19.47 -16.17
N ARG A 29 -13.18 18.61 -16.99
CA ARG A 29 -13.88 17.62 -17.83
C ARG A 29 -14.60 16.55 -17.01
N PHE A 30 -14.04 16.14 -15.88
CA PHE A 30 -14.55 15.03 -15.06
C PHE A 30 -15.20 15.48 -13.74
N GLY A 31 -15.31 16.80 -13.51
CA GLY A 31 -15.96 17.34 -12.31
C GLY A 31 -15.19 17.06 -11.01
N VAL A 32 -13.86 16.99 -11.08
CA VAL A 32 -13.00 16.71 -9.91
C VAL A 32 -12.10 17.91 -9.60
N SER A 33 -11.52 17.94 -8.40
CA SER A 33 -10.53 18.97 -8.07
C SER A 33 -9.20 18.73 -8.79
N VAL A 34 -8.47 19.80 -9.11
CA VAL A 34 -7.13 19.75 -9.72
C VAL A 34 -6.15 18.96 -8.84
N SER A 35 -6.24 19.16 -7.52
CA SER A 35 -5.46 18.43 -6.52
C SER A 35 -5.74 16.91 -6.58
N SER A 36 -6.99 16.51 -6.78
CA SER A 36 -7.35 15.10 -6.96
C SER A 36 -6.76 14.53 -8.24
N ALA A 37 -6.88 15.23 -9.36
CA ALA A 37 -6.32 14.81 -10.65
C ALA A 37 -4.79 14.65 -10.60
N SER A 38 -4.10 15.59 -9.95
CA SER A 38 -2.65 15.54 -9.73
C SER A 38 -2.25 14.33 -8.89
N ARG A 39 -2.91 14.10 -7.74
CA ARG A 39 -2.62 12.93 -6.88
C ARG A 39 -2.84 11.60 -7.60
N TRP A 40 -3.90 11.47 -8.39
CA TRP A 40 -4.19 10.24 -9.13
C TRP A 40 -3.15 9.98 -10.22
N SER A 41 -2.71 11.02 -10.93
CA SER A 41 -1.69 10.91 -11.97
C SER A 41 -0.30 10.63 -11.39
N ALA A 42 0.06 11.28 -10.27
CA ALA A 42 1.30 11.00 -9.55
C ALA A 42 1.35 9.56 -9.03
N ARG A 43 0.21 9.04 -8.55
CA ARG A 43 0.08 7.65 -8.14
C ARG A 43 0.22 6.68 -9.32
N PHE A 44 -0.40 6.99 -10.46
CA PHE A 44 -0.26 6.20 -11.67
C PHE A 44 1.18 6.15 -12.19
N ALA A 45 1.90 7.28 -12.15
CA ALA A 45 3.30 7.34 -12.58
C ALA A 45 4.23 6.52 -11.67
N GLN A 46 3.93 6.40 -10.37
CA GLN A 46 4.71 5.60 -9.43
C GLN A 46 4.36 4.10 -9.44
N GLU A 47 3.08 3.76 -9.64
CA GLU A 47 2.60 2.38 -9.48
C GLU A 47 2.33 1.66 -10.82
N GLY A 48 2.30 2.37 -11.96
CA GLY A 48 2.07 1.79 -13.29
C GLY A 48 0.67 1.19 -13.51
N HIS A 49 -0.24 1.37 -12.56
CA HIS A 49 -1.60 0.83 -12.62
C HIS A 49 -2.60 1.78 -11.96
N VAL A 50 -3.77 1.95 -12.57
CA VAL A 50 -4.86 2.77 -12.03
C VAL A 50 -5.83 1.95 -11.16
N ALA A 51 -5.34 0.87 -10.55
CA ALA A 51 -6.15 0.20 -9.55
C ALA A 51 -6.27 1.09 -8.30
N PRO A 52 -7.41 1.07 -7.58
CA PRO A 52 -7.54 1.77 -6.31
C PRO A 52 -6.63 1.08 -5.28
N THR A 53 -5.39 1.51 -5.18
CA THR A 53 -4.57 1.14 -4.02
C THR A 53 -5.25 1.74 -2.79
N PRO A 54 -5.54 0.93 -1.75
CA PRO A 54 -6.23 1.39 -0.55
C PRO A 54 -5.50 2.60 0.04
N THR A 55 -6.28 3.64 0.28
CA THR A 55 -5.84 4.93 0.77
C THR A 55 -5.22 4.80 2.18
N HIS A 56 -4.02 5.37 2.32
CA HIS A 56 -3.31 5.74 3.55
C HIS A 56 -2.93 4.61 4.53
N SER A 57 -1.68 4.19 4.42
CA SER A 57 -0.82 4.12 5.61
C SER A 57 0.48 4.82 5.25
N SER A 58 0.60 6.07 5.68
CA SER A 58 1.86 6.82 5.65
C SER A 58 2.99 5.98 6.26
N ASP A 59 4.03 5.77 5.46
CA ASP A 59 5.41 6.09 5.80
C ASP A 59 6.04 5.41 7.04
N ARG A 60 5.74 4.12 7.27
CA ARG A 60 6.55 3.25 8.16
C ARG A 60 6.87 1.87 7.58
N LEU A 61 6.91 1.73 6.26
CA LEU A 61 7.31 0.47 5.61
C LEU A 61 8.82 0.24 5.39
N PRO A 62 9.79 1.10 5.76
CA PRO A 62 11.19 0.70 5.67
C PRO A 62 11.66 -0.19 6.84
N THR A 63 10.94 -0.28 7.97
CA THR A 63 11.46 -0.99 9.16
C THR A 63 11.16 -2.49 9.16
N ILE A 64 9.96 -2.92 8.77
CA ILE A 64 9.59 -4.35 8.86
C ILE A 64 10.22 -5.17 7.72
N GLU A 65 10.26 -4.62 6.51
CA GLU A 65 10.88 -5.24 5.34
C GLU A 65 12.41 -5.31 5.51
N ALA A 66 13.03 -4.28 6.09
CA ALA A 66 14.46 -4.33 6.45
C ALA A 66 14.80 -5.39 7.51
N GLN A 67 13.80 -5.94 8.20
CA GLN A 67 13.95 -7.00 9.19
C GLN A 67 13.30 -8.30 8.73
N ALA A 68 13.01 -8.44 7.43
CA ALA A 68 12.36 -9.63 6.85
C ALA A 68 13.12 -10.91 7.21
N ASP A 69 14.45 -10.92 7.06
CA ASP A 69 15.29 -12.08 7.40
C ASP A 69 15.18 -12.49 8.87
N LEU A 70 15.11 -11.51 9.78
CA LEU A 70 14.94 -11.75 11.21
C LEU A 70 13.56 -12.36 11.52
N ILE A 71 12.52 -11.90 10.83
CA ILE A 71 11.15 -12.40 10.97
C ILE A 71 11.06 -13.83 10.46
N LEU A 72 11.57 -14.10 9.25
CA LEU A 72 11.55 -15.40 8.62
C LEU A 72 12.38 -16.42 9.41
N SER A 73 13.61 -16.10 9.80
CA SER A 73 14.44 -16.99 10.62
C SER A 73 13.81 -17.32 11.98
N THR A 74 13.12 -16.36 12.60
CA THR A 74 12.39 -16.61 13.85
C THR A 74 11.20 -17.54 13.63
N CYS A 75 10.52 -17.44 12.49
CA CYS A 75 9.42 -18.33 12.10
C CYS A 75 9.88 -19.72 11.68
N GLU A 76 11.06 -19.86 11.10
CA GLU A 76 11.70 -21.16 10.80
C GLU A 76 12.13 -21.86 12.08
N ALA A 77 12.75 -21.13 13.02
CA ALA A 77 13.15 -21.68 14.31
C ALA A 77 11.95 -22.09 15.18
N ARG A 78 10.79 -21.44 15.00
CA ARG A 78 9.55 -21.75 15.73
C ARG A 78 8.34 -21.71 14.79
N PRO A 79 8.02 -22.83 14.12
CA PRO A 79 6.94 -22.87 13.14
C PRO A 79 5.56 -22.64 13.75
N GLU A 80 5.35 -23.00 15.00
CA GLU A 80 4.07 -22.85 15.72
C GLU A 80 3.93 -21.51 16.46
N ILE A 81 4.85 -20.55 16.25
CA ILE A 81 4.77 -19.26 16.94
C ILE A 81 3.54 -18.46 16.50
N PHE A 82 2.75 -18.00 17.46
CA PHE A 82 1.62 -17.13 17.17
C PHE A 82 2.09 -15.72 16.81
N LEU A 83 1.33 -15.00 15.96
CA LEU A 83 1.67 -13.62 15.56
C LEU A 83 1.90 -12.66 16.74
N ARG A 84 1.17 -12.84 17.85
CA ARG A 84 1.35 -12.04 19.08
C ARG A 84 2.70 -12.30 19.75
N GLU A 85 3.15 -13.56 19.75
CA GLU A 85 4.41 -13.98 20.36
C GLU A 85 5.59 -13.58 19.49
N LEU A 86 5.42 -13.67 18.17
CA LEU A 86 6.38 -13.16 17.21
C LEU A 86 6.57 -11.65 17.38
N ARG A 87 5.48 -10.88 17.54
CA ARG A 87 5.56 -9.45 17.86
C ARG A 87 6.37 -9.21 19.13
N ASP A 88 6.12 -9.96 20.20
CA ASP A 88 6.81 -9.74 21.48
C ASP A 88 8.31 -10.07 21.39
N VAL A 89 8.66 -11.10 20.61
CA VAL A 89 10.06 -11.47 20.32
C VAL A 89 10.77 -10.40 19.49
N LEU A 90 10.07 -9.83 18.50
CA LEU A 90 10.58 -8.73 17.69
C LEU A 90 10.75 -7.46 18.51
N ALA A 91 9.81 -7.15 19.41
CA ALA A 91 9.88 -6.02 20.33
C ALA A 91 11.07 -6.15 21.30
N ALA A 92 11.34 -7.36 21.81
CA ALA A 92 12.52 -7.63 22.64
C ALA A 92 13.85 -7.42 21.90
N ARG A 93 13.84 -7.50 20.56
CA ARG A 93 14.98 -7.22 19.68
C ARG A 93 15.02 -5.77 19.17
N GLY A 94 14.14 -4.90 19.69
CA GLY A 94 14.07 -3.49 19.31
C GLY A 94 13.27 -3.21 18.04
N VAL A 95 12.59 -4.21 17.47
CA VAL A 95 11.79 -4.05 16.26
C VAL A 95 10.33 -3.81 16.64
N THR A 96 9.91 -2.55 16.58
CA THR A 96 8.52 -2.16 16.88
C THR A 96 7.61 -2.49 15.70
N THR A 97 6.84 -3.57 15.79
CA THR A 97 5.85 -3.96 14.78
C THR A 97 4.45 -4.12 15.39
N SER A 98 3.41 -4.03 14.55
CA SER A 98 2.04 -4.37 14.94
C SER A 98 1.66 -5.75 14.39
N THR A 99 0.71 -6.42 15.04
CA THR A 99 0.14 -7.69 14.54
C THR A 99 -0.45 -7.54 13.14
N SER A 100 -1.12 -6.43 12.84
CA SER A 100 -1.62 -6.11 11.50
C SER A 100 -0.48 -5.89 10.48
N GLY A 101 0.65 -5.33 10.92
CA GLY A 101 1.85 -5.18 10.10
C GLY A 101 2.48 -6.53 9.74
N LEU A 102 2.58 -7.44 10.72
CA LEU A 102 3.05 -8.82 10.51
C LEU A 102 2.10 -9.60 9.60
N SER A 103 0.79 -9.51 9.80
CA SER A 103 -0.19 -10.18 8.94
C SER A 103 -0.07 -9.72 7.48
N ARG A 104 0.09 -8.41 7.24
CA ARG A 104 0.33 -7.87 5.88
C ARG A 104 1.69 -8.29 5.31
N PHE A 105 2.72 -8.36 6.15
CA PHE A 105 4.05 -8.86 5.76
C PHE A 105 3.94 -10.31 5.28
N PHE A 106 3.34 -11.20 6.07
CA PHE A 106 3.15 -12.60 5.67
C PHE A 106 2.29 -12.73 4.41
N ALA A 107 1.22 -11.96 4.30
CA ALA A 107 0.40 -11.92 3.09
C ALA A 107 1.20 -11.47 1.84
N ARG A 108 2.15 -10.54 1.99
CA ARG A 108 3.04 -10.10 0.90
C ARG A 108 4.08 -11.16 0.53
N HIS A 109 4.58 -11.91 1.50
CA HIS A 109 5.51 -13.02 1.30
C HIS A 109 4.84 -14.34 0.88
N GLY A 110 3.51 -14.35 0.68
CA GLY A 110 2.77 -15.55 0.30
C GLY A 110 2.68 -16.62 1.41
N ILE A 111 2.98 -16.24 2.65
CA ILE A 111 2.93 -17.13 3.82
C ILE A 111 1.54 -17.03 4.41
N THR A 112 0.81 -18.13 4.41
CA THR A 112 -0.53 -18.22 5.00
C THR A 112 -0.40 -18.88 6.37
N ARG A 113 -0.57 -18.11 7.45
CA ARG A 113 -0.59 -18.55 8.85
C ARG A 113 -1.77 -17.94 9.59
#